data_AF-A0A364K723-F1
#
_entry.id   AF-A0A364K723-F1
#
_cell.length_a   1.000
_cell.length_b   1.000
_cell.length_c   1.000
_cell.angle_alpha   90.00
_cell.angle_beta   90.00
_cell.angle_gamma   90.00
#
_symmetry.space_group_name_H-M   'P 1'
#
loop_
_entity.id
_entity.type
_entity.pdbx_description
1 polymer ?
#
loop_
_entity_poly.entity_id
_entity_poly.type
_entity_poly.pdbx_seq_one_letter_code
_entity_poly.pdbx_strand_id
1 'polypeptide(L)'
;MITSNYYNNGKKNSPKTAMIAIIDLSSKKLVNTIQLIELGGPGAIKHRGHVGGITIAGDYLWISSTIGDLKYLYSLSLSKVEQAKNGDLVKMDRKYGVRAASAITYKNGELWLVEYKKGSCKKDYSHKNSSAKLYRYKVNTDGSIKKVGDFKIPDRVQVMMITDTEFFFSRSCGRTNPSDLTIYKNQNGKLGKFVKSVKMPPMSEGIVQVVPTILLRVKYELQFYEIINIQ
;
A
#
# COMPACT_ATOMS: atom_id res chain seq x y z
N MET A 1 4.35 -2.02 -13.59
CA MET A 1 3.82 -1.99 -12.20
C MET A 1 4.98 -1.89 -11.23
N ILE A 2 4.85 -1.04 -10.21
CA ILE A 2 5.80 -1.00 -9.09
C ILE A 2 5.10 -1.67 -7.89
N THR A 3 5.78 -2.61 -7.22
CA THR A 3 5.29 -3.24 -5.99
C THR A 3 6.38 -3.24 -4.93
N SER A 4 5.99 -3.11 -3.65
CA SER A 4 6.91 -3.37 -2.56
C SER A 4 7.04 -4.87 -2.32
N ASN A 5 8.23 -5.30 -1.89
CA ASN A 5 8.41 -6.62 -1.31
C ASN A 5 9.25 -6.52 -0.04
N TYR A 6 8.79 -7.19 1.00
CA TYR A 6 9.57 -7.40 2.20
C TYR A 6 9.84 -8.89 2.34
N TYR A 7 11.08 -9.29 2.07
CA TYR A 7 11.51 -10.68 2.20
C TYR A 7 11.83 -10.99 3.67
N ASN A 8 10.86 -11.57 4.39
CA ASN A 8 11.10 -12.15 5.71
C ASN A 8 11.28 -13.67 5.57
N ASN A 9 12.52 -14.16 5.63
CA ASN A 9 12.80 -15.60 5.47
C ASN A 9 12.57 -16.41 6.76
N GLY A 10 11.86 -15.89 7.75
CA GLY A 10 11.58 -16.59 9.02
C GLY A 10 12.80 -16.79 9.94
N LYS A 11 14.03 -16.61 9.45
CA LYS A 11 15.25 -16.62 10.26
C LYS A 11 15.34 -15.31 11.06
N LYS A 12 15.09 -15.39 12.38
CA LYS A 12 15.09 -14.28 13.35
C LYS A 12 16.34 -13.37 13.30
N ASN A 13 17.47 -13.82 12.75
CA ASN A 13 18.77 -13.16 12.94
C ASN A 13 19.35 -12.50 11.67
N SER A 14 18.56 -12.25 10.62
CA SER A 14 19.05 -11.49 9.45
C SER A 14 17.93 -10.70 8.77
N PRO A 15 17.48 -9.56 9.33
CA PRO A 15 16.51 -8.74 8.62
C PRO A 15 17.11 -8.35 7.26
N LYS A 16 16.42 -8.66 6.16
CA LYS A 16 16.86 -8.21 4.84
C LYS A 16 16.43 -6.77 4.62
N THR A 17 17.17 -6.04 3.79
CA THR A 17 16.75 -4.71 3.33
C THR A 17 15.41 -4.83 2.63
N ALA A 18 14.46 -3.99 3.01
CA ALA A 18 13.22 -3.82 2.28
C ALA A 18 13.52 -3.33 0.86
N MET A 19 12.74 -3.81 -0.11
CA MET A 19 12.98 -3.52 -1.52
C MET A 19 11.69 -3.20 -2.26
N ILE A 20 11.86 -2.52 -3.37
CA ILE A 20 10.82 -2.26 -4.35
C ILE A 20 11.17 -3.06 -5.59
N ALA A 21 10.19 -3.78 -6.13
CA ALA A 21 10.30 -4.51 -7.38
C ALA A 21 9.52 -3.77 -8.47
N ILE A 22 10.14 -3.63 -9.64
CA ILE A 22 9.54 -3.07 -10.84
C ILE A 22 9.30 -4.21 -11.80
N ILE A 23 8.05 -4.40 -12.17
CA ILE A 23 7.60 -5.49 -13.04
C ILE A 23 7.03 -4.86 -14.30
N ASP A 24 7.53 -5.31 -15.44
CA ASP A 24 6.91 -4.97 -16.71
C ASP A 24 5.60 -5.75 -16.85
N LEU A 25 4.51 -5.03 -17.12
CA LEU A 25 3.18 -5.64 -17.15
C LEU A 25 2.98 -6.48 -18.42
N SER A 26 3.56 -6.06 -19.54
CA SER A 26 3.38 -6.73 -20.84
C SER A 26 4.01 -8.11 -20.84
N SER A 27 5.25 -8.21 -20.38
CA SER A 27 6.03 -9.45 -20.31
C SER A 27 5.85 -10.20 -18.99
N LYS A 28 5.25 -9.55 -17.97
CA LYS A 28 5.15 -10.03 -16.58
C LYS A 28 6.51 -10.33 -15.93
N LYS A 29 7.60 -9.82 -16.50
CA LYS A 29 8.96 -10.05 -16.00
C LYS A 29 9.37 -9.01 -14.97
N LEU A 30 10.15 -9.45 -13.98
CA LEU A 30 10.86 -8.56 -13.09
C LEU A 30 11.92 -7.79 -13.90
N VAL A 31 11.79 -6.46 -13.92
CA VAL A 31 12.71 -5.56 -14.64
C VAL A 31 13.82 -5.09 -13.71
N ASN A 32 13.46 -4.73 -12.48
CA ASN A 32 14.38 -4.07 -11.58
C ASN A 32 14.02 -4.34 -10.11
N THR A 33 15.02 -4.30 -9.23
CA THR A 33 14.86 -4.31 -7.78
C THR A 33 15.69 -3.20 -7.16
N ILE A 34 15.11 -2.45 -6.23
CA ILE A 34 15.78 -1.33 -5.56
C ILE A 34 15.73 -1.59 -4.05
N GLN A 35 16.89 -1.53 -3.38
CA GLN A 35 17.01 -1.66 -1.93
C GLN A 35 16.92 -0.28 -1.27
N LEU A 36 16.10 -0.17 -0.23
CA LEU A 36 15.81 1.11 0.40
C LEU A 36 16.80 1.46 1.51
N ILE A 37 17.28 2.69 1.52
CA ILE A 37 18.13 3.27 2.57
C ILE A 37 17.38 4.39 3.31
N GLU A 38 17.46 4.38 4.63
CA GLU A 38 16.85 5.34 5.56
C GLU A 38 17.52 6.72 5.56
N LEU A 39 16.77 7.70 6.10
CA LEU A 39 17.29 9.01 6.48
C LEU A 39 17.74 9.01 7.95
N GLY A 40 18.83 9.73 8.25
CA GLY A 40 19.12 10.18 9.61
C GLY A 40 20.10 9.35 10.45
N GLY A 41 21.15 8.76 9.86
CA GLY A 41 22.26 8.24 10.65
C GLY A 41 23.59 8.22 9.88
N PRO A 42 24.72 7.94 10.56
CA PRO A 42 26.03 7.86 9.90
C PRO A 42 26.05 6.67 8.95
N GLY A 43 26.16 6.94 7.65
CA GLY A 43 26.21 5.93 6.59
C GLY A 43 24.85 5.47 6.03
N ALA A 44 24.89 4.51 5.11
CA ALA A 44 23.73 3.96 4.43
C ALA A 44 22.97 2.94 5.31
N ILE A 45 22.10 3.42 6.20
CA ILE A 45 21.27 2.56 7.04
C ILE A 45 20.20 1.86 6.17
N LYS A 46 20.34 0.54 6.00
CA LYS A 46 19.37 -0.30 5.29
C LYS A 46 17.99 -0.22 5.95
N HIS A 47 16.96 0.11 5.18
CA HIS A 47 15.58 0.08 5.65
C HIS A 47 15.15 -1.36 5.91
N ARG A 48 14.72 -1.65 7.13
CA ARG A 48 14.28 -2.99 7.58
C ARG A 48 12.81 -3.00 8.03
N GLY A 49 12.11 -1.89 7.80
CA GLY A 49 10.69 -1.75 8.12
C GLY A 49 9.81 -2.61 7.22
N HIS A 50 8.61 -2.89 7.70
CA HIS A 50 7.57 -3.51 6.89
C HIS A 50 6.92 -2.46 6.00
N VAL A 51 7.16 -2.55 4.69
CA VAL A 51 6.52 -1.68 3.70
C VAL A 51 5.08 -2.12 3.48
N GLY A 52 4.13 -1.37 4.05
CA GLY A 52 2.69 -1.63 3.96
C GLY A 52 2.09 -1.28 2.59
N GLY A 53 2.73 -0.42 1.82
CA GLY A 53 2.26 -0.06 0.49
C GLY A 53 3.09 1.03 -0.16
N ILE A 54 2.85 1.22 -1.46
CA ILE A 54 3.47 2.28 -2.25
C ILE A 54 2.46 2.90 -3.20
N THR A 55 2.66 4.17 -3.55
CA THR A 55 1.87 4.89 -4.55
C THR A 55 2.70 5.99 -5.20
N ILE A 56 2.28 6.51 -6.35
CA ILE A 56 2.94 7.63 -7.03
C ILE A 56 2.09 8.89 -6.84
N ALA A 57 2.72 9.99 -6.46
CA ALA A 57 2.09 11.31 -6.41
C ALA A 57 3.10 12.40 -6.77
N GLY A 58 2.83 13.12 -7.85
CA GLY A 58 3.81 14.03 -8.46
C GLY A 58 5.07 13.26 -8.88
N ASP A 59 6.23 13.85 -8.64
CA ASP A 59 7.53 13.29 -9.02
C ASP A 59 8.10 12.28 -8.00
N TYR A 60 7.24 11.76 -7.12
CA TYR A 60 7.66 10.91 -6.00
C TYR A 60 6.89 9.60 -5.95
N LEU A 61 7.64 8.53 -5.71
CA LEU A 61 7.16 7.29 -5.15
C LEU A 61 7.04 7.44 -3.62
N TRP A 62 5.82 7.31 -3.11
CA TRP A 62 5.50 7.36 -1.70
C TRP A 62 5.42 5.96 -1.11
N ILE A 63 6.02 5.77 0.06
CA ILE A 63 6.21 4.46 0.67
C ILE A 63 5.73 4.52 2.12
N SER A 64 4.63 3.84 2.44
CA SER A 64 4.18 3.68 3.82
C SER A 64 4.90 2.50 4.47
N SER A 65 5.50 2.70 5.64
CA SER A 65 6.26 1.65 6.32
C SER A 65 6.14 1.72 7.84
N THR A 66 6.23 0.56 8.48
CA THR A 66 6.26 0.42 9.95
C THR A 66 7.60 -0.15 10.42
N ILE A 67 8.18 0.47 11.46
CA ILE A 67 9.42 0.01 12.11
C ILE A 67 9.11 -0.17 13.60
N GLY A 68 8.99 -1.42 14.05
CA GLY A 68 8.35 -1.70 15.33
C GLY A 68 6.94 -1.10 15.34
N ASP A 69 6.63 -0.31 16.36
CA ASP A 69 5.34 0.39 16.49
C ASP A 69 5.28 1.75 15.78
N LEU A 70 6.42 2.25 15.30
CA LEU A 70 6.53 3.54 14.63
C LEU A 70 6.03 3.43 13.19
N LYS A 71 5.37 4.50 12.74
CA LYS A 71 4.69 4.57 11.45
C LYS A 71 5.25 5.73 10.66
N TYR A 72 5.75 5.43 9.48
CA TYR A 72 6.43 6.39 8.64
C TYR A 72 5.85 6.40 7.24
N LEU A 73 5.93 7.57 6.65
CA LEU A 73 5.76 7.78 5.23
C LEU A 73 7.07 8.32 4.67
N TYR A 74 7.59 7.67 3.64
CA TYR A 74 8.79 8.08 2.94
C TYR A 74 8.45 8.52 1.53
N SER A 75 9.28 9.38 0.95
CA SER A 75 9.26 9.69 -0.47
C SER A 75 10.58 9.30 -1.12
N LEU A 76 10.51 8.86 -2.37
CA LEU A 76 11.64 8.57 -3.23
C LEU A 76 11.36 9.14 -4.61
N SER A 77 12.22 10.03 -5.11
CA SER A 77 12.08 10.71 -6.39
C SER A 77 12.04 9.69 -7.52
N LEU A 78 11.12 9.83 -8.46
CA LEU A 78 10.99 8.92 -9.61
C LEU A 78 12.26 8.93 -10.47
N SER A 79 12.92 10.08 -10.62
CA SER A 79 14.22 10.18 -11.29
C SER A 79 15.27 9.25 -10.67
N LYS A 80 15.30 9.10 -9.34
CA LYS A 80 16.19 8.13 -8.66
C LYS A 80 15.77 6.69 -8.92
N VAL A 81 14.47 6.42 -9.03
CA VAL A 81 13.95 5.08 -9.37
C VAL A 81 14.34 4.69 -10.79
N GLU A 82 14.26 5.64 -11.73
CA GLU A 82 14.59 5.45 -13.15
C GLU A 82 16.11 5.25 -13.37
N GLN A 83 16.94 5.99 -12.63
CA GLN A 83 18.40 5.89 -12.72
C GLN A 83 18.98 4.69 -11.99
N ALA A 84 18.24 4.11 -11.04
CA ALA A 84 18.71 2.98 -10.25
C ALA A 84 18.85 1.71 -11.08
N LYS A 85 20.00 1.05 -10.95
CA LYS A 85 20.26 -0.26 -11.53
C LYS A 85 19.71 -1.37 -10.63
N ASN A 86 19.58 -2.56 -11.20
CA ASN A 86 19.12 -3.73 -10.47
C ASN A 86 20.01 -4.06 -9.27
N GLY A 87 19.40 -4.02 -8.09
CA GLY A 87 20.03 -4.29 -6.80
C GLY A 87 20.53 -3.06 -6.06
N ASP A 88 20.47 -1.86 -6.67
CA ASP A 88 21.04 -0.64 -6.11
C ASP A 88 20.46 -0.29 -4.73
N LEU A 89 21.32 0.29 -3.88
CA LEU A 89 20.94 0.88 -2.61
C LEU A 89 20.58 2.35 -2.84
N VAL A 90 19.30 2.68 -2.69
CA VAL A 90 18.80 4.03 -2.98
C VAL A 90 18.29 4.68 -1.70
N LYS A 91 18.85 5.86 -1.41
CA LYS A 91 18.46 6.69 -0.27
C LYS A 91 17.16 7.43 -0.54
N MET A 92 16.18 7.21 0.33
CA MET A 92 14.91 7.92 0.32
C MET A 92 15.11 9.41 0.61
N ASP A 93 14.25 10.26 0.07
CA ASP A 93 14.43 11.72 0.09
C ASP A 93 13.87 12.35 1.35
N ARG A 94 12.69 11.89 1.79
CA ARG A 94 11.99 12.44 2.96
C ARG A 94 11.41 11.34 3.84
N LYS A 95 11.19 11.68 5.10
CA LYS A 95 10.61 10.82 6.14
C LYS A 95 9.66 11.64 6.99
N TYR A 96 8.44 11.16 7.15
CA TYR A 96 7.39 11.78 7.94
C TYR A 96 6.84 10.78 8.95
N GLY A 97 6.68 11.21 10.21
CA GLY A 97 5.88 10.47 11.18
C GLY A 97 4.40 10.60 10.85
N VAL A 98 3.69 9.47 10.78
CA VAL A 98 2.27 9.44 10.37
C VAL A 98 1.43 8.58 11.31
N ARG A 99 0.11 8.76 11.27
CA ARG A 99 -0.83 8.03 12.14
C ARG A 99 -1.08 6.58 11.72
N ALA A 100 -0.85 6.24 10.46
CA ALA A 100 -1.11 4.93 9.89
C ALA A 100 -0.12 4.65 8.76
N ALA A 101 0.21 3.39 8.51
CA ALA A 101 1.16 2.99 7.48
C ALA A 101 0.95 1.55 6.96
N SER A 102 -0.25 0.99 7.15
CA SER A 102 -0.54 -0.39 6.76
C SER A 102 -0.78 -0.55 5.27
N ALA A 103 -1.26 0.51 4.62
CA ALA A 103 -1.37 0.64 3.17
C ALA A 103 -1.39 2.12 2.80
N ILE A 104 -1.16 2.43 1.52
CA ILE A 104 -1.26 3.78 0.99
C ILE A 104 -1.82 3.77 -0.44
N THR A 105 -2.59 4.80 -0.78
CA THR A 105 -2.96 5.12 -2.16
C THR A 105 -2.99 6.64 -2.35
N TYR A 106 -3.01 7.10 -3.59
CA TYR A 106 -3.07 8.52 -3.95
C TYR A 106 -4.30 8.79 -4.81
N LYS A 107 -5.06 9.82 -4.46
CA LYS A 107 -6.20 10.29 -5.25
C LYS A 107 -6.46 11.77 -4.97
N ASN A 108 -6.68 12.54 -6.03
CA ASN A 108 -7.11 13.94 -6.00
C ASN A 108 -6.23 14.85 -5.10
N GLY A 109 -4.91 14.77 -5.24
CA GLY A 109 -3.97 15.61 -4.48
C GLY A 109 -3.65 15.12 -3.07
N GLU A 110 -4.17 13.95 -2.68
CA GLU A 110 -4.05 13.44 -1.32
C GLU A 110 -3.55 12.00 -1.27
N LEU A 111 -2.71 11.74 -0.28
CA LEU A 111 -2.32 10.40 0.15
C LEU A 111 -3.31 9.90 1.21
N TRP A 112 -3.75 8.67 1.05
CA TRP A 112 -4.73 7.99 1.90
C TRP A 112 -4.06 6.80 2.57
N LEU A 113 -3.82 6.89 3.88
CA LEU A 113 -3.06 5.91 4.65
C LEU A 113 -3.98 5.08 5.56
N VAL A 114 -3.97 3.78 5.35
CA VAL A 114 -4.82 2.82 6.06
C VAL A 114 -4.21 2.45 7.41
N GLU A 115 -5.03 2.51 8.46
CA GLU A 115 -4.75 1.87 9.73
C GLU A 115 -5.33 0.45 9.74
N TYR A 116 -4.47 -0.54 9.86
CA TYR A 116 -4.92 -1.89 10.12
C TYR A 116 -5.42 -2.01 11.57
N LYS A 117 -6.68 -2.41 11.73
CA LYS A 117 -7.20 -2.95 12.99
C LYS A 117 -7.60 -4.40 12.81
N LYS A 118 -7.22 -5.22 13.79
CA LYS A 118 -7.73 -6.59 13.90
C LYS A 118 -9.25 -6.52 14.10
N GLY A 119 -9.93 -7.41 13.40
CA GLY A 119 -11.39 -7.51 13.39
C GLY A 119 -11.84 -8.95 13.51
N SER A 120 -13.16 -9.18 13.49
CA SER A 120 -13.72 -10.53 13.50
C SER A 120 -13.72 -11.13 12.10
N CYS A 121 -13.39 -12.42 12.02
CA CYS A 121 -13.42 -13.20 10.78
C CYS A 121 -14.75 -13.90 10.51
N LYS A 122 -15.75 -13.70 11.38
CA LYS A 122 -17.08 -14.31 11.21
C LYS A 122 -17.83 -13.66 10.04
N LYS A 123 -18.62 -14.46 9.30
CA LYS A 123 -19.36 -14.03 8.10
C LYS A 123 -20.42 -12.96 8.39
N ASP A 124 -21.00 -12.99 9.59
CA ASP A 124 -22.07 -12.11 10.08
C ASP A 124 -21.54 -10.84 10.76
N TYR A 125 -20.22 -10.66 10.84
CA TYR A 125 -19.65 -9.50 11.53
C TYR A 125 -19.94 -8.19 10.79
N SER A 126 -20.61 -7.28 11.48
CA SER A 126 -20.87 -5.93 10.99
C SER A 126 -19.66 -5.01 11.21
N HIS A 127 -19.04 -4.56 10.10
CA HIS A 127 -17.92 -3.62 10.14
C HIS A 127 -18.32 -2.19 10.55
N LYS A 128 -19.60 -1.92 10.81
CA LYS A 128 -20.07 -0.62 11.33
C LYS A 128 -19.40 -0.26 12.66
N ASN A 129 -18.95 -1.27 13.42
CA ASN A 129 -18.27 -1.10 14.70
C ASN A 129 -16.73 -1.09 14.59
N SER A 130 -16.19 -1.07 13.37
CA SER A 130 -14.75 -0.95 13.16
C SER A 130 -14.23 0.36 13.74
N SER A 131 -13.09 0.27 14.44
CA SER A 131 -12.29 1.43 14.85
C SER A 131 -11.13 1.72 13.89
N ALA A 132 -11.02 0.98 12.79
CA ALA A 132 -10.03 1.25 11.75
C ALA A 132 -10.30 2.61 11.10
N LYS A 133 -9.22 3.32 10.81
CA LYS A 133 -9.27 4.66 10.22
C LYS A 133 -8.50 4.72 8.92
N LEU A 134 -8.97 5.59 8.04
CA LEU A 134 -8.22 6.07 6.89
C LEU A 134 -7.81 7.51 7.17
N TYR A 135 -6.51 7.80 7.05
CA TYR A 135 -5.96 9.12 7.28
C TYR A 135 -5.59 9.79 5.96
N ARG A 136 -5.96 11.06 5.81
CA ARG A 136 -5.74 11.84 4.59
C ARG A 136 -4.65 12.87 4.78
N TYR A 137 -3.72 12.93 3.83
CA TYR A 137 -2.64 13.91 3.81
C TYR A 137 -2.59 14.58 2.45
N LYS A 138 -2.73 15.91 2.41
CA LYS A 138 -2.51 16.70 1.20
C LYS A 138 -1.02 16.70 0.87
N VAL A 139 -0.70 16.49 -0.39
CA VAL A 139 0.66 16.66 -0.93
C VAL A 139 0.78 18.08 -1.46
N ASN A 140 1.75 18.83 -0.96
CA ASN A 140 2.06 20.17 -1.42
C ASN A 140 2.98 20.12 -2.64
N THR A 141 3.04 21.23 -3.39
CA THR A 141 3.88 21.35 -4.60
C THR A 141 5.36 21.14 -4.33
N ASP A 142 5.83 21.50 -3.13
CA ASP A 142 7.20 21.28 -2.68
C ASP A 142 7.47 19.83 -2.23
N GLY A 143 6.51 18.91 -2.33
CA GLY A 143 6.61 17.53 -1.87
C GLY A 143 6.46 17.34 -0.36
N SER A 144 6.10 18.39 0.40
CA SER A 144 5.73 18.28 1.80
C SER A 144 4.30 17.74 1.95
N ILE A 145 3.95 17.24 3.15
CA ILE A 145 2.61 16.71 3.42
C ILE A 145 1.96 17.39 4.62
N LYS A 146 0.64 17.51 4.58
CA LYS A 146 -0.17 18.00 5.71
C LYS A 146 -1.38 17.11 5.93
N LYS A 147 -1.62 16.64 7.16
CA LYS A 147 -2.84 15.91 7.51
C LYS A 147 -4.06 16.82 7.29
N VAL A 148 -5.06 16.34 6.56
CA VAL A 148 -6.29 17.09 6.25
C VAL A 148 -7.56 16.41 6.75
N GLY A 149 -7.48 15.15 7.20
CA GLY A 149 -8.65 14.50 7.79
C GLY A 149 -8.41 13.03 8.13
N ASP A 150 -9.45 12.42 8.69
CA ASP A 150 -9.58 10.97 8.82
C ASP A 150 -11.06 10.57 8.87
N PHE A 151 -11.35 9.31 8.57
CA PHE A 151 -12.68 8.72 8.77
C PHE A 151 -12.60 7.22 8.98
N LYS A 152 -13.69 6.64 9.50
CA LYS A 152 -13.79 5.21 9.79
C LYS A 152 -13.91 4.40 8.52
N ILE A 153 -13.20 3.29 8.49
CA ILE A 153 -13.26 2.29 7.41
C ILE A 153 -13.53 0.91 8.01
N PRO A 154 -13.87 -0.09 7.18
CA PRO A 154 -13.92 -1.47 7.65
C PRO A 154 -12.61 -1.90 8.32
N ASP A 155 -12.70 -2.90 9.18
CA ASP A 155 -11.52 -3.49 9.81
C ASP A 155 -10.72 -4.35 8.81
N ARG A 156 -9.54 -4.79 9.25
CA ARG A 156 -8.69 -5.76 8.54
C ARG A 156 -8.26 -5.36 7.12
N VAL A 157 -8.41 -4.09 6.77
CA VAL A 157 -7.98 -3.55 5.47
C VAL A 157 -6.45 -3.59 5.42
N GLN A 158 -5.93 -4.32 4.43
CA GLN A 158 -4.49 -4.42 4.17
C GLN A 158 -4.08 -3.71 2.88
N VAL A 159 -5.05 -3.42 2.01
CA VAL A 159 -4.84 -2.67 0.76
C VAL A 159 -6.09 -1.89 0.44
N MET A 160 -5.93 -0.78 -0.25
CA MET A 160 -7.05 -0.04 -0.80
C MET A 160 -6.76 0.56 -2.18
N MET A 161 -7.83 0.86 -2.91
CA MET A 161 -7.83 1.71 -4.10
C MET A 161 -9.04 2.64 -4.02
N ILE A 162 -8.92 3.85 -4.57
CA ILE A 162 -10.00 4.84 -4.67
C ILE A 162 -10.15 5.23 -6.14
N THR A 163 -11.35 5.12 -6.67
CA THR A 163 -11.76 5.71 -7.95
C THR A 163 -12.65 6.93 -7.68
N ASP A 164 -13.08 7.63 -8.72
CA ASP A 164 -14.02 8.75 -8.55
C ASP A 164 -15.36 8.31 -7.98
N THR A 165 -15.75 7.06 -8.22
CA THR A 165 -17.07 6.53 -7.87
C THR A 165 -17.03 5.52 -6.73
N GLU A 166 -15.89 4.92 -6.41
CA GLU A 166 -15.81 3.77 -5.51
C GLU A 166 -14.54 3.71 -4.64
N PHE A 167 -14.70 3.13 -3.45
CA PHE A 167 -13.62 2.66 -2.59
C PHE A 167 -13.54 1.14 -2.68
N PHE A 168 -12.34 0.62 -2.91
CA PHE A 168 -12.02 -0.79 -2.90
C PHE A 168 -11.15 -1.08 -1.70
N PHE A 169 -11.54 -2.04 -0.87
CA PHE A 169 -10.76 -2.48 0.27
C PHE A 169 -10.49 -3.97 0.17
N SER A 170 -9.21 -4.36 0.10
CA SER A 170 -8.79 -5.74 0.35
C SER A 170 -8.67 -5.97 1.85
N ARG A 171 -9.40 -6.96 2.35
CA ARG A 171 -9.45 -7.31 3.76
C ARG A 171 -9.00 -8.73 3.97
N SER A 172 -8.20 -8.98 4.99
CA SER A 172 -7.61 -10.29 5.23
C SER A 172 -7.79 -10.77 6.66
N CYS A 173 -8.10 -12.07 6.79
CA CYS A 173 -8.16 -12.81 8.05
C CYS A 173 -6.86 -13.55 8.38
N GLY A 174 -5.76 -13.14 7.76
CA GLY A 174 -4.46 -13.79 7.92
C GLY A 174 -4.15 -14.73 6.76
N ARG A 175 -3.01 -15.41 6.88
CA ARG A 175 -2.27 -15.99 5.75
C ARG A 175 -2.96 -17.14 5.03
N THR A 176 -3.81 -17.87 5.75
CA THR A 176 -4.48 -19.08 5.26
C THR A 176 -5.97 -18.86 4.98
N ASN A 177 -6.50 -17.69 5.30
CA ASN A 177 -7.92 -17.38 5.14
C ASN A 177 -8.14 -16.60 3.85
N PRO A 178 -9.20 -16.90 3.08
CA PRO A 178 -9.58 -16.09 1.93
C PRO A 178 -9.72 -14.62 2.31
N SER A 179 -9.27 -13.75 1.42
CA SER A 179 -9.45 -12.30 1.56
C SER A 179 -10.83 -11.91 1.00
N ASP A 180 -11.30 -10.70 1.33
CA ASP A 180 -12.50 -10.09 0.75
C ASP A 180 -12.13 -8.78 0.05
N LEU A 181 -12.59 -8.59 -1.18
CA LEU A 181 -12.63 -7.28 -1.83
C LEU A 181 -14.00 -6.68 -1.57
N THR A 182 -14.05 -5.72 -0.66
CA THR A 182 -15.29 -4.98 -0.39
C THR A 182 -15.30 -3.65 -1.12
N ILE A 183 -16.41 -3.36 -1.78
CA ILE A 183 -16.60 -2.18 -2.61
C ILE A 183 -17.68 -1.30 -1.97
N TYR A 184 -17.39 -0.01 -1.88
CA TYR A 184 -18.28 1.02 -1.35
C TYR A 184 -18.35 2.18 -2.34
N LYS A 185 -19.45 2.92 -2.37
CA LYS A 185 -19.52 4.16 -3.15
C LYS A 185 -18.58 5.22 -2.57
N ASN A 186 -17.96 5.99 -3.45
CA ASN A 186 -17.25 7.21 -3.13
C ASN A 186 -18.21 8.39 -3.29
N GLN A 187 -18.54 9.05 -2.19
CA GLN A 187 -19.42 10.22 -2.15
C GLN A 187 -18.58 11.46 -1.85
N ASN A 188 -17.90 11.98 -2.89
CA ASN A 188 -17.04 13.15 -2.82
C ASN A 188 -15.91 13.02 -1.78
N GLY A 189 -15.16 11.92 -1.86
CA GLY A 189 -14.05 11.64 -0.94
C GLY A 189 -14.49 11.10 0.42
N LYS A 190 -15.77 10.72 0.57
CA LYS A 190 -16.32 10.08 1.78
C LYS A 190 -16.81 8.68 1.46
N LEU A 191 -16.66 7.80 2.45
CA LEU A 191 -17.15 6.43 2.35
C LEU A 191 -18.68 6.40 2.34
N GLY A 192 -19.26 5.98 1.22
CA GLY A 192 -20.69 5.83 1.03
C GLY A 192 -21.18 4.41 1.31
N LYS A 193 -22.32 4.07 0.69
CA LYS A 193 -22.99 2.77 0.85
C LYS A 193 -22.11 1.61 0.34
N PHE A 194 -22.15 0.49 1.05
CA PHE A 194 -21.63 -0.79 0.57
C PHE A 194 -22.31 -1.20 -0.74
N VAL A 195 -21.53 -1.63 -1.71
CA VAL A 195 -21.99 -2.09 -3.03
C VAL A 195 -21.99 -3.61 -3.06
N LYS A 196 -20.80 -4.23 -2.95
CA LYS A 196 -20.64 -5.69 -3.02
C LYS A 196 -19.34 -6.16 -2.36
N SER A 197 -19.24 -7.47 -2.15
CA SER A 197 -18.03 -8.15 -1.67
C SER A 197 -17.69 -9.31 -2.61
N VAL A 198 -16.42 -9.45 -2.97
CA VAL A 198 -15.91 -10.55 -3.79
C VAL A 198 -14.86 -11.32 -3.00
N LYS A 199 -14.88 -12.65 -3.04
CA LYS A 199 -13.85 -13.48 -2.42
C LYS A 199 -12.56 -13.40 -3.22
N MET A 200 -11.45 -13.29 -2.52
CA MET A 200 -10.12 -13.24 -3.11
C MET A 200 -9.20 -14.28 -2.45
N PRO A 201 -8.11 -14.66 -3.10
CA PRO A 201 -7.10 -15.51 -2.49
C PRO A 201 -6.57 -14.92 -1.15
N PRO A 202 -6.08 -15.77 -0.24
CA PRO A 202 -5.42 -15.30 0.98
C PRO A 202 -4.29 -14.33 0.67
N MET A 203 -4.08 -13.33 1.53
CA MET A 203 -2.97 -12.35 1.40
C MET A 203 -2.97 -11.59 0.07
N SER A 204 -4.14 -11.11 -0.32
CA SER A 204 -4.33 -10.19 -1.43
C SER A 204 -3.83 -8.79 -1.04
N GLU A 205 -2.53 -8.55 -1.20
CA GLU A 205 -1.77 -7.43 -0.61
C GLU A 205 -1.33 -6.36 -1.64
N GLY A 206 -1.82 -6.40 -2.87
CA GLY A 206 -1.71 -5.28 -3.81
C GLY A 206 -2.95 -5.14 -4.68
N ILE A 207 -3.40 -3.91 -4.91
CA ILE A 207 -4.46 -3.55 -5.85
C ILE A 207 -3.91 -2.40 -6.69
N VAL A 208 -3.93 -2.53 -8.01
CA VAL A 208 -3.60 -1.45 -8.92
C VAL A 208 -4.60 -1.40 -10.07
N GLN A 209 -4.96 -0.18 -10.48
CA GLN A 209 -5.76 0.03 -11.68
C GLN A 209 -4.83 0.13 -12.89
N VAL A 210 -5.07 -0.70 -13.90
CA VAL A 210 -4.43 -0.65 -15.21
C VAL A 210 -5.56 -0.63 -16.22
N VAL A 211 -5.95 0.59 -16.65
CA VAL A 211 -7.21 0.82 -17.38
C VAL A 211 -7.38 -0.17 -18.55
N PRO A 212 -8.53 -0.87 -18.65
CA PRO A 212 -9.74 -0.82 -17.80
C PRO A 212 -9.76 -1.79 -16.60
N THR A 213 -8.68 -2.53 -16.39
CA THR A 213 -8.60 -3.68 -15.49
C THR A 213 -8.07 -3.32 -14.09
N ILE A 214 -8.64 -3.92 -13.04
CA ILE A 214 -8.01 -3.98 -11.71
C ILE A 214 -7.13 -5.23 -11.63
N LEU A 215 -5.84 -5.04 -11.37
CA LEU A 215 -4.91 -6.11 -11.07
C LEU A 215 -4.74 -6.26 -9.56
N LEU A 216 -4.88 -7.50 -9.09
CA LEU A 216 -4.63 -7.88 -7.71
C LEU A 216 -3.32 -8.67 -7.60
N ARG A 217 -2.48 -8.31 -6.63
CA ARG A 217 -1.29 -9.09 -6.25
C ARG A 217 -1.58 -9.93 -5.01
N VAL A 218 -1.24 -11.22 -5.10
CA VAL A 218 -1.24 -12.16 -3.97
C VAL A 218 0.20 -12.36 -3.47
N LYS A 219 0.43 -12.39 -2.16
CA LYS A 219 1.79 -12.39 -1.58
C LYS A 219 2.70 -13.54 -2.06
N TYR A 220 2.13 -14.72 -2.33
CA TYR A 220 2.87 -15.96 -2.53
C TYR A 220 3.17 -16.30 -3.99
N GLU A 221 2.58 -15.57 -4.94
CA GLU A 221 2.83 -15.76 -6.36
C GLU A 221 2.88 -14.38 -7.03
N LEU A 222 3.80 -14.17 -7.98
CA LEU A 222 3.74 -13.02 -8.90
C LEU A 222 2.59 -13.22 -9.92
N GLN A 223 1.45 -13.73 -9.45
CA GLN A 223 0.24 -13.90 -10.22
C GLN A 223 -0.64 -12.66 -10.01
N PHE A 224 -1.13 -12.15 -11.14
CA PHE A 224 -2.09 -11.07 -11.18
C PHE A 224 -3.43 -11.65 -11.61
N TYR A 225 -4.46 -11.42 -10.80
CA TYR A 225 -5.82 -11.77 -11.15
C TYR A 225 -6.52 -10.53 -11.69
N GLU A 226 -7.13 -10.66 -12.87
CA GLU A 226 -8.14 -9.72 -13.35
C GLU A 226 -9.43 -10.02 -12.60
N ILE A 227 -9.89 -9.07 -11.78
CA ILE A 227 -11.06 -9.30 -10.92
C ILE A 227 -12.31 -8.59 -11.46
N ILE A 228 -12.14 -7.36 -11.97
CA ILE A 228 -13.26 -6.50 -12.35
C ILE A 228 -12.84 -5.65 -13.55
N ASN A 229 -13.67 -5.68 -14.59
CA ASN A 229 -13.64 -4.69 -15.66
C ASN A 229 -14.39 -3.45 -15.17
N ILE A 230 -13.70 -2.33 -14.97
CA ILE A 230 -14.35 -1.07 -14.58
C ILE A 230 -14.79 -0.38 -15.87
N GLN A 231 -16.11 -0.25 -16.08
CA GLN A 231 -16.68 0.63 -17.11
C GLN A 231 -16.72 2.07 -16.61
#